data_AF-A0A7C1RT89-F1
#
_entry.id   AF-A0A7C1RT89-F1
#
_cell.length_a   1.000
_cell.length_b   1.000
_cell.length_c   1.000
_cell.angle_alpha   90.00
_cell.angle_beta   90.00
_cell.angle_gamma   90.00
#
_symmetry.space_group_name_H-M   'P 1'
#
loop_
_entity.id
_entity.type
_entity.pdbx_description
1 polymer ?
#
loop_
_entity_poly.entity_id
_entity_poly.type
_entity_poly.pdbx_seq_one_letter_code
_entity_poly.pdbx_strand_id
1 'polypeptide(L)'
;SLSAGDYSGLLPLIRGFNQICSGTQTSVSLPSLRVGSISTEILKEIKKIRKTGFTIAPEAGTKRLRNVINKDVTDEEYEETLTKLFTEGWKNVKLYFMIGLPTETMEDIDGLINMALLALKIGKRITGRRVNVNVGISAFIPKPHTPFQWTGQNDMKELRKKQDYIKNTFRKKGINYKGQYVENSLLEAVFSRGGKESALLLENAWKLGCRFDGWTEMFSFDKWMLAAEKTGLDLYEYASRSFEPEAEMPWNFIQTGVTEKFLRSEYKKALDEKVTPDCRNNCCGCGLECKDRETDKQKIDSQTIRQPNGQTDRRTDNNNKNVPAKMRVNFSKTGRMRYLSHNELMLSIFRALKRANIPITYSAGFHPHPKMSFGPALAAGVEGLNEYFDIGIPVIMSPSDFSDRLNAELPEGLKILSAALISKSERSLNDLFSSYEYEVTIDNSLENKINSFMGLESCLVERKNKTVDIRPMVEKADIKGSTLHLLLSDTDKVKVRLYEILEAMFEKEREEVQAIPVKRISLYGYNMNHVKLS
;
A
#
# COMPACT_ATOMS: atom_id res chain seq x y z
N SER A 1 -4.19 6.17 -18.82
CA SER A 1 -3.48 5.07 -18.13
C SER A 1 -2.84 4.20 -19.18
N LEU A 2 -1.52 4.05 -19.17
CA LEU A 2 -0.83 3.08 -20.04
C LEU A 2 -0.96 1.71 -19.37
N SER A 3 -1.69 0.77 -20.00
CA SER A 3 -1.80 -0.60 -19.48
C SER A 3 -0.49 -1.32 -19.77
N ALA A 4 0.09 -2.00 -18.79
CA ALA A 4 1.30 -2.81 -19.02
C ALA A 4 1.06 -3.91 -20.08
N GLY A 5 -0.20 -4.32 -20.27
CA GLY A 5 -0.62 -5.27 -21.31
C GLY A 5 -0.54 -4.71 -22.74
N ASP A 6 -0.43 -3.40 -22.92
CA ASP A 6 -0.29 -2.78 -24.24
C ASP A 6 1.15 -2.92 -24.78
N TYR A 7 2.12 -3.27 -23.93
CA TYR A 7 3.50 -3.51 -24.34
C TYR A 7 3.65 -4.89 -25.02
N SER A 8 3.93 -4.89 -26.32
CA SER A 8 4.09 -6.09 -27.14
C SER A 8 5.19 -7.05 -26.64
N GLY A 9 6.22 -6.53 -25.97
CA GLY A 9 7.32 -7.30 -25.39
C GLY A 9 7.04 -7.87 -24.00
N LEU A 10 5.81 -7.77 -23.47
CA LEU A 10 5.51 -8.14 -22.08
C LEU A 10 5.82 -9.61 -21.77
N LEU A 11 5.41 -10.55 -22.62
CA LEU A 11 5.62 -11.97 -22.39
C LEU A 11 7.12 -12.34 -22.34
N PRO A 12 7.96 -12.00 -23.34
CA PRO A 12 9.37 -12.32 -23.25
C PRO A 12 10.10 -11.54 -22.14
N LEU A 13 9.66 -10.33 -21.78
CA LEU A 13 10.17 -9.62 -20.59
C LEU A 13 9.92 -10.42 -19.30
N ILE A 14 8.70 -10.91 -19.08
CA ILE A 14 8.37 -11.70 -17.87
C ILE A 14 9.17 -13.01 -17.86
N ARG A 15 9.33 -13.66 -19.03
CA ARG A 15 10.16 -14.87 -19.14
C ARG A 15 11.62 -14.61 -18.75
N GLY A 16 12.24 -13.57 -19.32
CA GLY A 16 13.60 -13.17 -18.99
C GLY A 16 13.76 -12.81 -17.51
N PHE A 17 12.80 -12.07 -16.96
CA PHE A 17 12.77 -11.76 -15.53
C PHE A 17 12.70 -13.04 -14.67
N ASN A 18 11.78 -13.96 -14.98
CA ASN A 18 11.62 -15.21 -14.23
C ASN A 18 12.88 -16.08 -14.30
N GLN A 19 13.60 -16.06 -15.43
CA GLN A 19 14.88 -16.74 -15.59
C GLN A 19 15.96 -16.13 -14.70
N ILE A 20 16.14 -14.82 -14.74
CA ILE A 20 17.13 -14.09 -13.92
C ILE A 20 16.83 -14.26 -12.43
N CYS A 21 15.56 -14.17 -12.05
CA CYS A 21 15.10 -14.24 -10.66
C CYS A 21 14.83 -15.67 -10.19
N SER A 22 15.13 -16.69 -10.99
CA SER A 22 14.90 -18.09 -10.63
C SER A 22 15.61 -18.43 -9.31
N GLY A 23 14.88 -19.04 -8.38
CA GLY A 23 15.40 -19.38 -7.04
C GLY A 23 15.38 -18.24 -6.00
N THR A 24 15.08 -16.99 -6.38
CA THR A 24 15.10 -15.84 -5.44
C THR A 24 13.75 -15.53 -4.78
N GLN A 25 12.70 -16.32 -5.07
CA GLN A 25 11.31 -16.08 -4.64
C GLN A 25 10.80 -14.66 -4.97
N THR A 26 11.32 -14.04 -6.03
CA THR A 26 10.96 -12.68 -6.45
C THR A 26 9.88 -12.72 -7.53
N SER A 27 8.65 -12.31 -7.21
CA SER A 27 7.52 -12.34 -8.15
C SER A 27 7.31 -11.02 -8.87
N VAL A 28 6.87 -11.08 -10.14
CA VAL A 28 6.31 -9.92 -10.85
C VAL A 28 4.86 -9.70 -10.44
N SER A 29 4.51 -8.45 -10.15
CA SER A 29 3.11 -8.02 -10.08
C SER A 29 2.87 -7.01 -11.19
N LEU A 30 1.85 -7.24 -12.00
CA LEU A 30 1.40 -6.24 -12.96
C LEU A 30 0.37 -5.32 -12.29
N PRO A 31 0.36 -4.01 -12.62
CA PRO A 31 -0.70 -3.09 -12.20
C PRO A 31 -2.03 -3.44 -12.92
N SER A 32 -3.00 -2.53 -12.90
CA SER A 32 -4.25 -2.67 -13.64
C SER A 32 -3.98 -2.99 -15.12
N LEU A 33 -4.53 -4.10 -15.60
CA LEU A 33 -4.47 -4.48 -17.02
C LEU A 33 -5.82 -4.22 -17.69
N ARG A 34 -5.78 -3.82 -18.96
CA ARG A 34 -6.98 -3.69 -19.80
C ARG A 34 -7.60 -5.07 -20.03
N VAL A 35 -8.93 -5.15 -20.01
CA VAL A 35 -9.67 -6.36 -20.42
C VAL A 35 -9.24 -6.75 -21.83
N GLY A 36 -9.07 -8.05 -22.09
CA GLY A 36 -8.64 -8.55 -23.41
C GLY A 36 -7.13 -8.51 -23.68
N SER A 37 -6.33 -7.74 -22.94
CA SER A 37 -4.87 -7.60 -23.18
C SER A 37 -4.00 -8.77 -22.67
N ILE A 38 -4.61 -9.85 -22.16
CA ILE A 38 -3.90 -10.88 -21.38
C ILE A 38 -4.03 -12.25 -22.03
N SER A 39 -2.88 -12.85 -22.33
CA SER A 39 -2.80 -14.22 -22.81
C SER A 39 -2.63 -15.22 -21.66
N THR A 40 -3.03 -16.47 -21.90
CA THR A 40 -2.87 -17.57 -20.93
C THR A 40 -1.39 -17.82 -20.60
N GLU A 41 -0.48 -17.57 -21.55
CA GLU A 41 0.98 -17.68 -21.36
C GLU A 41 1.49 -16.67 -20.32
N ILE A 42 1.02 -15.41 -20.39
CA ILE A 42 1.40 -14.39 -19.40
C ILE A 42 0.95 -14.82 -18.00
N LEU A 43 -0.28 -15.32 -17.87
CA LEU A 43 -0.79 -15.83 -16.59
C LEU A 43 0.05 -17.00 -16.07
N LYS A 44 0.41 -17.96 -16.92
CA LYS A 44 1.27 -19.09 -16.54
C LYS A 44 2.64 -18.64 -16.06
N GLU A 45 3.24 -17.63 -16.70
CA GLU A 45 4.53 -17.08 -16.28
C GLU A 45 4.46 -16.36 -14.93
N ILE A 46 3.44 -15.53 -14.69
CA ILE A 46 3.26 -14.83 -13.39
C ILE A 46 3.04 -15.85 -12.25
N LYS A 47 2.28 -16.91 -12.52
CA LYS A 47 1.94 -17.97 -11.57
C LYS A 47 3.14 -18.76 -11.06
N LYS A 48 4.27 -18.82 -11.79
CA LYS A 48 5.45 -19.63 -11.44
C LYS A 48 6.01 -19.35 -10.04
N ILE A 49 5.92 -18.10 -9.59
CA ILE A 49 6.51 -17.66 -8.31
C ILE A 49 5.42 -17.39 -7.28
N ARG A 50 4.47 -16.50 -7.58
CA ARG A 50 3.37 -16.14 -6.67
C ARG A 50 2.16 -15.66 -7.44
N LYS A 51 0.97 -16.08 -7.01
CA LYS A 51 -0.29 -15.53 -7.52
C LYS A 51 -0.54 -14.16 -6.90
N THR A 52 -0.33 -13.06 -7.63
CA THR A 52 -0.70 -11.73 -7.13
C THR A 52 -2.21 -11.49 -7.29
N GLY A 53 -2.78 -10.51 -6.60
CA GLY A 53 -4.16 -10.10 -6.87
C GLY A 53 -4.27 -9.54 -8.29
N PHE A 54 -5.27 -9.95 -9.05
CA PHE A 54 -5.44 -9.51 -10.43
C PHE A 54 -6.40 -8.33 -10.53
N THR A 55 -6.07 -7.29 -11.29
CA THR A 55 -6.88 -6.08 -11.39
C THR A 55 -7.42 -5.89 -12.80
N ILE A 56 -8.74 -5.74 -12.89
CA ILE A 56 -9.51 -5.49 -14.10
C ILE A 56 -10.17 -4.12 -13.97
N ALA A 57 -10.12 -3.29 -15.01
CA ALA A 57 -10.76 -1.98 -15.02
C ALA A 57 -11.81 -1.88 -16.15
N PRO A 58 -13.06 -2.31 -15.89
CA PRO A 58 -14.16 -2.05 -16.81
C PRO A 58 -14.56 -0.58 -16.89
N GLU A 59 -14.29 0.20 -15.83
CA GLU A 59 -14.59 1.64 -15.65
C GLU A 59 -16.09 1.98 -15.59
N ALA A 60 -16.94 1.36 -16.41
CA ALA A 60 -18.38 1.54 -16.42
C ALA A 60 -19.15 0.20 -16.48
N GLY A 61 -20.36 0.20 -15.92
CA GLY A 61 -21.17 -1.01 -15.70
C GLY A 61 -21.89 -1.56 -16.93
N THR A 62 -22.32 -0.70 -17.83
CA THR A 62 -23.08 -1.07 -19.04
C THR A 62 -22.25 -0.85 -20.30
N LYS A 63 -22.59 -1.55 -21.38
CA LYS A 63 -21.96 -1.31 -22.70
C LYS A 63 -22.20 0.12 -23.17
N ARG A 64 -23.40 0.66 -22.92
CA ARG A 64 -23.79 2.05 -23.19
C ARG A 64 -22.80 3.05 -22.58
N LEU A 65 -22.65 3.04 -21.25
CA LEU A 65 -21.77 3.98 -20.56
C LEU A 65 -20.29 3.73 -20.87
N ARG A 66 -19.89 2.46 -21.12
CA ARG A 66 -18.55 2.16 -21.66
C ARG A 66 -18.32 2.81 -23.03
N ASN A 67 -19.30 2.82 -23.92
CA ASN A 67 -19.19 3.50 -25.22
C ASN A 67 -19.07 5.02 -25.06
N VAL A 68 -19.83 5.62 -24.13
CA VAL A 68 -19.74 7.07 -23.81
C VAL A 68 -18.32 7.47 -23.42
N ILE A 69 -17.66 6.71 -22.54
CA ILE A 69 -16.27 6.99 -22.15
C ILE A 69 -15.22 6.43 -23.14
N ASN A 70 -15.67 5.99 -24.31
CA ASN A 70 -14.86 5.35 -25.35
C ASN A 70 -14.02 4.16 -24.85
N LYS A 71 -14.59 3.38 -23.93
CA LYS A 71 -14.00 2.16 -23.39
C LYS A 71 -14.42 0.97 -24.23
N ASP A 72 -13.53 0.58 -25.13
CA ASP A 72 -13.69 -0.60 -25.97
C ASP A 72 -13.39 -1.88 -25.16
N VAL A 73 -14.43 -2.33 -24.44
CA VAL A 73 -14.53 -3.60 -23.72
C VAL A 73 -15.96 -4.15 -23.89
N THR A 74 -16.10 -5.40 -24.33
CA THR A 74 -17.39 -6.09 -24.38
C THR A 74 -17.65 -6.95 -23.14
N ASP A 75 -18.90 -7.35 -22.93
CA ASP A 75 -19.25 -8.24 -21.81
C ASP A 75 -18.64 -9.65 -22.03
N GLU A 76 -18.55 -10.09 -23.28
CA GLU A 76 -17.94 -11.37 -23.66
C GLU A 76 -16.43 -11.38 -23.34
N GLU A 77 -15.70 -10.31 -23.68
CA GLU A 77 -14.27 -10.19 -23.36
C GLU A 77 -14.03 -10.16 -21.84
N TYR A 78 -14.93 -9.53 -21.10
CA TYR A 78 -14.89 -9.51 -19.63
C TYR A 78 -15.09 -10.92 -19.05
N GLU A 79 -16.10 -11.65 -19.52
CA GLU A 79 -16.36 -13.03 -19.10
C GLU A 79 -15.22 -13.99 -19.45
N GLU A 80 -14.67 -13.86 -20.65
CA GLU A 80 -13.54 -14.66 -21.12
C GLU A 80 -12.30 -14.40 -20.26
N THR A 81 -12.00 -13.12 -19.97
CA THR A 81 -10.88 -12.71 -19.12
C THR A 81 -11.02 -13.31 -17.72
N LEU A 82 -12.19 -13.19 -17.09
CA LEU A 82 -12.47 -13.80 -15.79
C LEU A 82 -12.32 -15.32 -15.82
N THR A 83 -12.83 -15.97 -16.87
CA THR A 83 -12.75 -17.41 -17.05
C THR A 83 -11.29 -17.87 -17.13
N LYS A 84 -10.45 -17.21 -17.94
CA LYS A 84 -9.01 -17.49 -18.02
C LYS A 84 -8.33 -17.36 -16.66
N LEU A 85 -8.58 -16.26 -15.94
CA LEU A 85 -7.98 -15.98 -14.63
C LEU A 85 -8.33 -17.06 -13.60
N PHE A 86 -9.61 -17.40 -13.46
CA PHE A 86 -10.06 -18.37 -12.48
C PHE A 86 -9.62 -19.81 -12.84
N THR A 87 -9.56 -20.16 -14.13
CA THR A 87 -9.04 -21.45 -14.60
C THR A 87 -7.56 -21.60 -14.25
N GLU A 88 -6.78 -20.54 -14.35
CA GLU A 88 -5.39 -20.56 -13.90
C GLU A 88 -5.23 -20.52 -12.37
N GLY A 89 -6.34 -20.45 -11.64
CA GLY A 89 -6.43 -20.64 -10.21
C GLY A 89 -6.21 -19.38 -9.39
N TRP A 90 -6.43 -18.20 -9.96
CA TRP A 90 -6.61 -16.98 -9.18
C TRP A 90 -7.87 -17.07 -8.34
N LYS A 91 -7.83 -16.50 -7.13
CA LYS A 91 -8.98 -16.45 -6.21
C LYS A 91 -9.30 -15.04 -5.73
N ASN A 92 -8.45 -14.07 -6.07
CA ASN A 92 -8.60 -12.67 -5.68
C ASN A 92 -8.59 -11.83 -6.96
N VAL A 93 -9.71 -11.17 -7.24
CA VAL A 93 -9.86 -10.20 -8.35
C VAL A 93 -10.21 -8.84 -7.76
N LYS A 94 -9.67 -7.78 -8.37
CA LYS A 94 -10.03 -6.39 -8.12
C LYS A 94 -10.70 -5.82 -9.37
N LEU A 95 -11.84 -5.16 -9.22
CA LEU A 95 -12.56 -4.47 -10.26
C LEU A 95 -12.53 -2.97 -9.98
N TYR A 96 -12.20 -2.14 -10.96
CA TYR A 96 -12.25 -0.68 -10.83
C TYR A 96 -13.35 -0.08 -11.70
N PHE A 97 -14.17 0.75 -11.07
CA PHE A 97 -15.23 1.49 -11.72
C PHE A 97 -15.22 2.96 -11.30
N MET A 98 -15.83 3.78 -12.14
CA MET A 98 -16.10 5.19 -11.87
C MET A 98 -17.60 5.39 -11.70
N ILE A 99 -17.98 6.39 -10.91
CA ILE A 99 -19.36 6.88 -10.78
C ILE A 99 -19.42 8.38 -11.05
N GLY A 100 -20.58 8.88 -11.46
CA GLY A 100 -20.79 10.27 -11.85
C GLY A 100 -20.19 10.61 -13.21
N LEU A 101 -20.07 9.61 -14.08
CA LEU A 101 -19.67 9.83 -15.47
C LEU A 101 -20.74 10.64 -16.22
N PRO A 102 -20.37 11.41 -17.25
CA PRO A 102 -21.34 12.10 -18.10
C PRO A 102 -22.37 11.12 -18.68
N THR A 103 -23.65 11.50 -18.66
CA THR A 103 -24.82 10.70 -19.08
C THR A 103 -25.13 9.45 -18.23
N GLU A 104 -24.44 9.22 -17.10
CA GLU A 104 -24.68 8.06 -16.24
C GLU A 104 -26.11 8.02 -15.67
N THR A 105 -26.73 6.84 -15.71
CA THR A 105 -28.04 6.57 -15.13
C THR A 105 -27.96 5.52 -14.02
N MET A 106 -29.05 5.32 -13.28
CA MET A 106 -29.10 4.29 -12.24
C MET A 106 -28.99 2.86 -12.81
N GLU A 107 -29.45 2.64 -14.04
CA GLU A 107 -29.26 1.38 -14.76
C GLU A 107 -27.76 1.07 -14.97
N ASP A 108 -26.92 2.09 -15.15
CA ASP A 108 -25.47 1.89 -15.27
C ASP A 108 -24.83 1.50 -13.94
N ILE A 109 -25.32 2.08 -12.85
CA ILE A 109 -24.93 1.71 -11.49
C ILE A 109 -25.33 0.25 -11.19
N ASP A 110 -26.53 -0.17 -11.59
CA ASP A 110 -26.96 -1.56 -11.49
C ASP A 110 -26.12 -2.47 -12.40
N GLY A 111 -25.76 -2.02 -13.60
CA GLY A 111 -24.85 -2.72 -14.50
C GLY A 111 -23.49 -3.02 -13.85
N LEU A 112 -22.92 -2.05 -13.14
CA LEU A 112 -21.67 -2.22 -12.39
C LEU A 112 -21.81 -3.30 -11.32
N ILE A 113 -22.92 -3.26 -10.56
CA ILE A 113 -23.22 -4.26 -9.53
C ILE A 113 -23.32 -5.65 -10.18
N ASN A 114 -24.01 -5.75 -11.32
CA ASN A 114 -24.20 -6.99 -12.07
C ASN A 114 -22.87 -7.56 -12.57
N MET A 115 -21.94 -6.73 -13.08
CA MET A 115 -20.60 -7.18 -13.47
C MET A 115 -19.82 -7.78 -12.29
N ALA A 116 -19.92 -7.20 -11.10
CA ALA A 116 -19.25 -7.73 -9.91
C ALA A 116 -19.88 -9.04 -9.41
N LEU A 117 -21.21 -9.17 -9.49
CA LEU A 117 -21.94 -10.41 -9.20
C LEU A 117 -21.59 -11.52 -10.21
N LEU A 118 -21.43 -11.18 -11.48
CA LEU A 118 -21.01 -12.10 -12.52
C LEU A 118 -19.61 -12.66 -12.23
N ALA A 119 -18.66 -11.83 -11.79
CA ALA A 119 -17.34 -12.28 -11.36
C ALA A 119 -17.40 -13.33 -10.23
N LEU A 120 -18.26 -13.12 -9.23
CA LEU A 120 -18.49 -14.11 -8.17
C LEU A 120 -19.07 -15.42 -8.72
N LYS A 121 -20.05 -15.33 -9.64
CA LYS A 121 -20.70 -16.49 -10.27
C LYS A 121 -19.69 -17.31 -11.07
N ILE A 122 -18.92 -16.68 -11.94
CA ILE A 122 -17.89 -17.33 -12.77
C ILE A 122 -16.81 -17.94 -11.87
N GLY A 123 -16.31 -17.19 -10.87
CA GLY A 123 -15.30 -17.68 -9.93
C GLY A 123 -15.77 -18.90 -9.13
N LYS A 124 -17.02 -18.91 -8.66
CA LYS A 124 -17.61 -20.08 -7.98
C LYS A 124 -17.75 -21.28 -8.91
N ARG A 125 -18.23 -21.06 -10.14
CA ARG A 125 -18.39 -22.12 -11.15
C ARG A 125 -17.06 -22.82 -11.47
N ILE A 126 -15.98 -22.05 -11.63
CA ILE A 126 -14.68 -22.58 -12.07
C ILE A 126 -13.86 -23.14 -10.91
N THR A 127 -13.79 -22.41 -9.78
CA THR A 127 -12.92 -22.81 -8.67
C THR A 127 -13.58 -23.76 -7.67
N GLY A 128 -14.89 -24.02 -7.83
CA GLY A 128 -15.71 -24.81 -6.90
C GLY A 128 -15.90 -24.16 -5.53
N ARG A 129 -15.30 -22.99 -5.29
CA ARG A 129 -15.34 -22.26 -4.01
C ARG A 129 -15.64 -20.80 -4.26
N ARG A 130 -16.06 -20.10 -3.21
CA ARG A 130 -16.22 -18.66 -3.28
C ARG A 130 -14.85 -17.98 -3.49
N VAL A 131 -14.78 -17.10 -4.48
CA VAL A 131 -13.64 -16.22 -4.73
C VAL A 131 -13.81 -14.88 -4.02
N ASN A 132 -12.72 -14.15 -3.87
CA ASN A 132 -12.70 -12.81 -3.32
C ASN A 132 -12.75 -11.77 -4.45
N VAL A 133 -13.78 -10.93 -4.45
CA VAL A 133 -13.96 -9.82 -5.40
C VAL A 133 -13.90 -8.52 -4.62
N ASN A 134 -12.97 -7.67 -4.99
CA ASN A 134 -12.77 -6.35 -4.40
C ASN A 134 -13.13 -5.30 -5.44
N VAL A 135 -14.03 -4.39 -5.13
CA VAL A 135 -14.50 -3.37 -6.05
C VAL A 135 -14.04 -2.00 -5.57
N GLY A 136 -13.22 -1.33 -6.36
CA GLY A 136 -12.79 0.04 -6.18
C GLY A 136 -13.71 0.99 -6.95
N ILE A 137 -14.24 2.01 -6.28
CA ILE A 137 -15.12 3.01 -6.88
C ILE A 137 -14.53 4.40 -6.63
N SER A 138 -14.23 5.11 -7.71
CA SER A 138 -13.81 6.52 -7.71
C SER A 138 -14.91 7.40 -8.31
N ALA A 139 -14.96 8.66 -7.91
CA ALA A 139 -15.79 9.62 -8.61
C ALA A 139 -15.15 10.00 -9.96
N PHE A 140 -15.97 10.37 -10.93
CA PHE A 140 -15.49 11.03 -12.13
C PHE A 140 -14.94 12.42 -11.77
N ILE A 141 -13.69 12.67 -12.20
CA ILE A 141 -13.02 13.96 -12.05
C ILE A 141 -12.80 14.50 -13.46
N PRO A 142 -13.46 15.60 -13.88
CA PRO A 142 -13.25 16.14 -15.21
C PRO A 142 -11.81 16.65 -15.35
N LYS A 143 -11.15 16.23 -16.44
CA LYS A 143 -9.73 16.51 -16.68
C LYS A 143 -9.54 17.47 -17.87
N PRO A 144 -8.66 18.47 -17.76
CA PRO A 144 -8.21 19.29 -18.88
C PRO A 144 -7.75 18.44 -20.07
N HIS A 145 -7.94 18.94 -21.29
CA HIS A 145 -7.50 18.29 -22.53
C HIS A 145 -8.08 16.88 -22.74
N THR A 146 -9.26 16.62 -22.20
CA THR A 146 -10.05 15.41 -22.45
C THR A 146 -11.39 15.77 -23.08
N PRO A 147 -12.08 14.84 -23.76
CA PRO A 147 -13.41 15.10 -24.31
C PRO A 147 -14.42 15.57 -23.25
N PHE A 148 -14.21 15.27 -21.97
CA PHE A 148 -15.10 15.68 -20.89
C PHE A 148 -14.61 16.89 -20.09
N GLN A 149 -13.64 17.65 -20.60
CA GLN A 149 -13.11 18.84 -19.92
C GLN A 149 -14.18 19.92 -19.64
N TRP A 150 -15.25 19.92 -20.43
CA TRP A 150 -16.38 20.86 -20.32
C TRP A 150 -17.44 20.43 -19.31
N THR A 151 -17.40 19.19 -18.82
CA THR A 151 -18.41 18.68 -17.89
C THR A 151 -18.05 19.01 -16.44
N GLY A 152 -19.06 19.33 -15.64
CA GLY A 152 -18.98 19.41 -14.18
C GLY A 152 -18.88 18.03 -13.52
N GLN A 153 -18.30 17.99 -12.32
CA GLN A 153 -18.45 16.85 -11.44
C GLN A 153 -19.88 16.81 -10.87
N ASN A 154 -20.45 15.61 -10.69
CA ASN A 154 -21.69 15.45 -9.92
C ASN A 154 -21.54 16.04 -8.51
N ASP A 155 -22.64 16.50 -7.94
CA ASP A 155 -22.61 17.04 -6.59
C ASP A 155 -22.24 15.95 -5.55
N MET A 156 -21.63 16.37 -4.45
CA MET A 156 -21.18 15.45 -3.41
C MET A 156 -22.32 14.62 -2.79
N LYS A 157 -23.54 15.15 -2.71
CA LYS A 157 -24.68 14.43 -2.13
C LYS A 157 -25.12 13.32 -3.07
N GLU A 158 -25.17 13.58 -4.38
CA GLU A 158 -25.46 12.58 -5.40
C GLU A 158 -24.38 11.48 -5.42
N LEU A 159 -23.10 11.85 -5.45
CA LEU A 159 -22.01 10.88 -5.39
C LEU A 159 -22.08 10.00 -4.14
N ARG A 160 -22.36 10.59 -2.97
CA ARG A 160 -22.51 9.86 -1.71
C ARG A 160 -23.71 8.90 -1.75
N LYS A 161 -24.86 9.33 -2.28
CA LYS A 161 -26.04 8.46 -2.47
C LYS A 161 -25.71 7.24 -3.35
N LYS A 162 -25.02 7.46 -4.48
CA LYS A 162 -24.57 6.38 -5.38
C LYS A 162 -23.61 5.42 -4.65
N GLN A 163 -22.62 5.96 -3.93
CA GLN A 163 -21.68 5.16 -3.15
C GLN A 163 -22.38 4.32 -2.07
N ASP A 164 -23.32 4.90 -1.33
CA ASP A 164 -24.06 4.21 -0.27
C ASP A 164 -24.96 3.10 -0.84
N TYR A 165 -25.62 3.36 -1.97
CA TYR A 165 -26.40 2.33 -2.66
C TYR A 165 -25.52 1.12 -3.04
N ILE A 166 -24.38 1.36 -3.69
CA ILE A 166 -23.46 0.30 -4.11
C ILE A 166 -22.87 -0.43 -2.90
N LYS A 167 -22.38 0.31 -1.89
CA LYS A 167 -21.79 -0.24 -0.66
C LYS A 167 -22.76 -1.15 0.08
N ASN A 168 -24.02 -0.71 0.24
CA ASN A 168 -25.05 -1.50 0.90
C ASN A 168 -25.38 -2.78 0.14
N THR A 169 -25.44 -2.72 -1.19
CA THR A 169 -25.68 -3.89 -2.03
C THR A 169 -24.52 -4.88 -1.97
N PHE A 170 -23.27 -4.41 -2.05
CA PHE A 170 -22.07 -5.23 -1.94
C PHE A 170 -21.92 -5.89 -0.56
N ARG A 171 -22.23 -5.18 0.53
CA ARG A 171 -22.23 -5.73 1.88
C ARG A 171 -23.15 -6.96 1.99
N LYS A 172 -24.37 -6.87 1.45
CA LYS A 172 -25.34 -7.99 1.44
C LYS A 172 -24.85 -9.20 0.63
N LYS A 173 -23.99 -8.97 -0.36
CA LYS A 173 -23.50 -9.99 -1.29
C LYS A 173 -22.10 -10.50 -0.94
N GLY A 174 -21.47 -9.97 0.12
CA GLY A 174 -20.11 -10.33 0.54
C GLY A 174 -19.03 -9.94 -0.48
N ILE A 175 -19.21 -8.81 -1.17
CA ILE A 175 -18.23 -8.18 -2.05
C ILE A 175 -17.49 -7.10 -1.25
N ASN A 176 -16.17 -7.04 -1.37
CA ASN A 176 -15.40 -6.01 -0.67
C ASN A 176 -15.51 -4.69 -1.43
N TYR A 177 -16.00 -3.65 -0.77
CA TYR A 177 -16.14 -2.31 -1.32
C TYR A 177 -14.98 -1.41 -0.85
N LYS A 178 -14.40 -0.63 -1.77
CA LYS A 178 -13.48 0.46 -1.46
C LYS A 178 -13.86 1.70 -2.27
N GLY A 179 -14.53 2.66 -1.62
CA GLY A 179 -14.87 3.95 -2.22
C GLY A 179 -13.84 5.04 -1.90
N GLN A 180 -13.65 5.97 -2.82
CA GLN A 180 -12.96 7.24 -2.56
C GLN A 180 -13.85 8.16 -1.73
N TYR A 181 -13.26 8.94 -0.83
CA TYR A 181 -13.98 9.98 -0.09
C TYR A 181 -14.45 11.08 -1.06
N VAL A 182 -15.72 11.48 -0.94
CA VAL A 182 -16.32 12.49 -1.82
C VAL A 182 -15.70 13.87 -1.59
N GLU A 183 -15.24 14.16 -0.39
CA GLU A 183 -14.48 15.37 -0.03
C GLU A 183 -13.17 15.46 -0.82
N ASN A 184 -12.39 14.38 -0.87
CA ASN A 184 -11.17 14.33 -1.68
C ASN A 184 -11.51 14.48 -3.16
N SER A 185 -12.60 13.85 -3.61
CA SER A 185 -13.06 13.94 -4.99
C SER A 185 -13.44 15.38 -5.40
N LEU A 186 -14.03 16.14 -4.47
CA LEU A 186 -14.34 17.56 -4.68
C LEU A 186 -13.06 18.37 -4.89
N LEU A 187 -12.09 18.25 -3.98
CA LEU A 187 -10.82 18.96 -4.07
C LEU A 187 -10.04 18.57 -5.34
N GLU A 188 -10.05 17.28 -5.70
CA GLU A 188 -9.48 16.80 -6.95
C GLU A 188 -10.15 17.46 -8.16
N ALA A 189 -11.47 17.63 -8.18
CA ALA A 189 -12.17 18.32 -9.27
C ALA A 189 -11.85 19.81 -9.31
N VAL A 190 -11.78 20.48 -8.16
CA VAL A 190 -11.38 21.90 -8.05
C VAL A 190 -9.99 22.11 -8.64
N PHE A 191 -8.98 21.35 -8.18
CA PHE A 191 -7.60 21.54 -8.64
C PHE A 191 -7.35 21.01 -10.05
N SER A 192 -8.05 19.96 -10.46
CA SER A 192 -7.98 19.44 -11.83
C SER A 192 -8.43 20.48 -12.84
N ARG A 193 -9.41 21.32 -12.48
CA ARG A 193 -9.99 22.35 -13.35
C ARG A 193 -9.67 23.76 -12.85
N GLY A 194 -8.60 23.89 -12.07
CA GLY A 194 -8.21 25.10 -11.36
C GLY A 194 -7.56 26.12 -12.28
N GLY A 195 -8.04 27.36 -12.21
CA GLY A 195 -7.37 28.55 -12.74
C GLY A 195 -6.47 29.21 -11.71
N LYS A 196 -6.08 30.46 -11.95
CA LYS A 196 -5.20 31.25 -11.05
C LYS A 196 -5.78 31.38 -9.65
N GLU A 197 -7.10 31.46 -9.53
CA GLU A 197 -7.86 31.51 -8.28
C GLU A 197 -7.60 30.30 -7.37
N SER A 198 -7.36 29.12 -7.94
CA SER A 198 -7.07 27.91 -7.16
C SER A 198 -5.71 27.96 -6.46
N ALA A 199 -4.77 28.79 -6.94
CA ALA A 199 -3.47 28.98 -6.29
C ALA A 199 -3.63 29.67 -4.93
N LEU A 200 -4.52 30.67 -4.83
CA LEU A 200 -4.82 31.36 -3.57
C LEU A 200 -5.48 30.43 -2.55
N LEU A 201 -6.38 29.55 -3.02
CA LEU A 201 -6.99 28.51 -2.18
C LEU A 201 -5.91 27.59 -1.59
N LEU A 202 -5.01 27.08 -2.44
CA LEU A 202 -3.94 26.17 -2.04
C LEU A 202 -3.00 26.83 -1.03
N GLU A 203 -2.60 28.08 -1.27
CA GLU A 203 -1.74 28.83 -0.35
C GLU A 203 -2.42 29.04 1.00
N ASN A 204 -3.71 29.38 1.04
CA ASN A 204 -4.45 29.56 2.29
C ASN A 204 -4.61 28.24 3.06
N ALA A 205 -4.93 27.14 2.38
CA ALA A 205 -4.99 25.82 2.99
C ALA A 205 -3.62 25.43 3.58
N TRP A 206 -2.53 25.72 2.86
CA TRP A 206 -1.17 25.54 3.38
C TRP A 206 -0.91 26.43 4.60
N LYS A 207 -1.33 27.70 4.63
CA LYS A 207 -1.20 28.53 5.85
C LYS A 207 -2.00 27.99 7.04
N LEU A 208 -3.10 27.27 6.78
CA LEU A 208 -3.93 26.60 7.79
C LEU A 208 -3.37 25.21 8.22
N GLY A 209 -2.25 24.78 7.64
CA GLY A 209 -1.55 23.55 8.01
C GLY A 209 -1.91 22.31 7.18
N CYS A 210 -2.63 22.45 6.06
CA CYS A 210 -2.82 21.36 5.08
C CYS A 210 -1.48 21.01 4.41
N ARG A 211 -1.09 19.73 4.42
CA ARG A 211 0.23 19.26 3.92
C ARG A 211 0.13 17.85 3.38
N PHE A 212 -0.32 16.95 4.25
CA PHE A 212 -0.31 15.51 4.02
C PHE A 212 -1.72 14.96 3.76
N ASP A 213 -2.56 15.77 3.11
CA ASP A 213 -3.98 15.52 2.83
C ASP A 213 -4.25 14.28 1.94
N GLY A 214 -3.20 13.66 1.39
CA GLY A 214 -3.28 12.36 0.74
C GLY A 214 -3.45 11.18 1.71
N TRP A 215 -3.16 11.36 3.00
CA TRP A 215 -3.40 10.39 4.07
C TRP A 215 -4.66 10.77 4.84
N THR A 216 -5.63 9.85 4.90
CA THR A 216 -6.97 10.11 5.45
C THR A 216 -6.92 10.63 6.88
N GLU A 217 -5.97 10.17 7.69
CA GLU A 217 -5.75 10.58 9.07
C GLU A 217 -5.23 12.01 9.23
N MET A 218 -4.59 12.56 8.20
CA MET A 218 -4.07 13.93 8.18
C MET A 218 -4.99 14.89 7.40
N PHE A 219 -5.95 14.35 6.65
CA PHE A 219 -6.87 15.11 5.84
C PHE A 219 -7.88 15.86 6.70
N SER A 220 -7.96 17.19 6.52
CA SER A 220 -8.91 18.03 7.24
C SER A 220 -9.73 18.85 6.25
N PHE A 221 -10.92 18.36 5.94
CA PHE A 221 -11.84 19.03 5.02
C PHE A 221 -12.27 20.42 5.55
N ASP A 222 -12.44 20.57 6.85
CA ASP A 222 -12.83 21.85 7.47
C ASP A 222 -11.79 22.96 7.20
N LYS A 223 -10.49 22.62 7.20
CA LYS A 223 -9.44 23.58 6.85
C LYS A 223 -9.52 24.00 5.38
N TRP A 224 -9.90 23.10 4.48
CA TRP A 224 -10.12 23.42 3.07
C TRP A 224 -11.35 24.32 2.89
N MET A 225 -12.44 24.06 3.61
CA MET A 225 -13.62 24.94 3.61
C MET A 225 -13.30 26.33 4.18
N LEU A 226 -12.51 26.41 5.25
CA LEU A 226 -12.05 27.70 5.79
C LEU A 226 -11.12 28.44 4.82
N ALA A 227 -10.24 27.72 4.11
CA ALA A 227 -9.40 28.32 3.07
C ALA A 227 -10.26 28.89 1.94
N ALA A 228 -11.29 28.14 1.53
CA ALA A 228 -12.24 28.54 0.50
C ALA A 228 -12.99 29.82 0.89
N GLU A 229 -13.53 29.87 2.11
CA GLU A 229 -14.19 31.05 2.69
C GLU A 229 -13.26 32.28 2.67
N LYS A 230 -12.01 32.14 3.10
CA LYS A 230 -11.01 33.23 3.08
C LYS A 230 -10.73 33.78 1.67
N THR A 231 -10.86 32.94 0.65
CA THR A 231 -10.65 33.33 -0.75
C THR A 231 -11.94 33.75 -1.46
N GLY A 232 -13.11 33.53 -0.86
CA GLY A 232 -14.41 33.72 -1.50
C GLY A 232 -14.73 32.69 -2.60
N LEU A 233 -14.01 31.57 -2.66
CA LEU A 233 -14.19 30.55 -3.69
C LEU A 233 -15.20 29.49 -3.24
N ASP A 234 -16.33 29.35 -3.93
CA ASP A 234 -17.25 28.24 -3.69
C ASP A 234 -16.74 26.96 -4.35
N LEU A 235 -16.22 26.02 -3.54
CA LEU A 235 -15.67 24.76 -4.03
C LEU A 235 -16.71 23.87 -4.74
N TYR A 236 -17.97 23.91 -4.28
CA TYR A 236 -19.04 23.08 -4.83
C TYR A 236 -19.45 23.56 -6.21
N GLU A 237 -19.68 24.87 -6.36
CA GLU A 237 -19.96 25.49 -7.65
C GLU A 237 -18.77 25.31 -8.59
N TYR A 238 -17.55 25.52 -8.10
CA TYR A 238 -16.34 25.42 -8.92
C TYR A 238 -16.08 24.00 -9.46
N ALA A 239 -16.38 22.96 -8.69
CA ALA A 239 -16.26 21.57 -9.13
C ALA A 239 -17.39 21.15 -10.09
N SER A 240 -18.62 21.65 -9.85
CA SER A 240 -19.82 21.25 -10.59
C SER A 240 -20.13 22.11 -11.83
N ARG A 241 -19.48 23.27 -12.00
CA ARG A 241 -19.68 24.12 -13.19
C ARG A 241 -19.41 23.33 -14.47
N SER A 242 -20.29 23.46 -15.45
CA SER A 242 -20.04 23.00 -16.81
C SER A 242 -19.72 24.20 -17.69
N PHE A 243 -19.03 23.95 -18.79
CA PHE A 243 -18.62 24.97 -19.74
C PHE A 243 -19.26 24.67 -21.09
N GLU A 244 -19.60 25.72 -21.82
CA GLU A 244 -19.89 25.55 -23.24
C GLU A 244 -18.62 25.07 -23.94
N PRO A 245 -18.72 24.18 -24.95
CA PRO A 245 -17.56 23.72 -25.69
C PRO A 245 -16.69 24.88 -26.17
N GLU A 246 -17.30 25.99 -26.62
CA GLU A 246 -16.71 27.24 -27.11
C GLU A 246 -16.05 28.14 -26.05
N ALA A 247 -16.20 27.82 -24.76
CA ALA A 247 -15.67 28.64 -23.69
C ALA A 247 -14.12 28.64 -23.66
N GLU A 248 -13.55 29.79 -23.32
CA GLU A 248 -12.12 29.89 -23.00
C GLU A 248 -11.84 29.28 -21.63
N MET A 249 -10.96 28.27 -21.59
CA MET A 249 -10.67 27.52 -20.37
C MET A 249 -9.34 27.98 -19.75
N PRO A 250 -9.19 27.91 -18.41
CA PRO A 250 -7.97 28.34 -17.73
C PRO A 250 -6.69 27.64 -18.19
N TRP A 251 -6.79 26.48 -18.83
CA TRP A 251 -5.67 25.67 -19.31
C TRP A 251 -5.48 25.70 -20.83
N ASN A 252 -6.25 26.52 -21.58
CA ASN A 252 -6.16 26.56 -23.05
C ASN A 252 -4.76 26.97 -23.57
N PHE A 253 -3.98 27.67 -22.74
CA PHE A 253 -2.60 28.04 -23.08
C PHE A 253 -1.62 26.85 -23.08
N ILE A 254 -2.02 25.68 -22.58
CA ILE A 254 -1.20 24.46 -22.54
C ILE A 254 -1.43 23.64 -23.80
N GLN A 255 -0.36 23.40 -24.56
CA GLN A 255 -0.41 22.60 -25.78
C GLN A 255 -0.04 21.14 -25.49
N THR A 256 -0.99 20.23 -25.70
CA THR A 256 -0.76 18.77 -25.59
C THR A 256 -0.55 18.08 -26.94
N GLY A 257 -0.70 18.83 -28.04
CA GLY A 257 -0.70 18.32 -29.41
C GLY A 257 -2.06 17.76 -29.87
N VAL A 258 -2.98 17.47 -28.95
CA VAL A 258 -4.36 17.10 -29.32
C VAL A 258 -5.15 18.36 -29.65
N THR A 259 -5.75 18.40 -30.83
CA THR A 259 -6.53 19.55 -31.30
C THR A 259 -7.85 19.68 -30.57
N GLU A 260 -8.26 20.90 -30.30
CA GLU A 260 -9.54 21.20 -29.67
C GLU A 260 -10.73 20.74 -30.53
N LYS A 261 -10.61 20.86 -31.86
CA LYS A 261 -11.59 20.33 -32.82
C LYS A 261 -11.83 18.84 -32.61
N PHE A 262 -10.76 18.06 -32.40
CA PHE A 262 -10.89 16.64 -32.09
C PHE A 262 -11.59 16.41 -30.75
N LEU A 263 -11.21 17.12 -29.69
CA LEU A 263 -11.86 16.98 -28.37
C LEU A 263 -13.36 17.27 -28.43
N ARG A 264 -13.78 18.31 -29.16
CA ARG A 264 -15.21 18.64 -29.36
C ARG A 264 -15.94 17.55 -30.12
N SER A 265 -15.31 17.01 -31.17
CA SER A 265 -15.87 15.89 -31.93
C SER A 265 -16.04 14.65 -31.05
N GLU A 266 -15.06 14.32 -30.22
CA GLU A 266 -15.14 13.18 -29.30
C GLU A 266 -16.18 13.41 -28.21
N TYR A 267 -16.32 14.63 -27.69
CA TYR A 267 -17.38 14.96 -26.73
C TYR A 267 -18.77 14.74 -27.33
N LYS A 268 -19.00 15.22 -28.55
CA LYS A 268 -20.26 14.99 -29.26
C LYS A 268 -20.53 13.50 -29.49
N LYS A 269 -19.51 12.74 -29.92
CA LYS A 269 -19.62 11.29 -30.07
C LYS A 269 -19.98 10.60 -28.76
N ALA A 270 -19.37 11.01 -27.65
CA ALA A 270 -19.68 10.47 -26.33
C ALA A 270 -21.16 10.70 -25.96
N LEU A 271 -21.70 11.89 -26.20
CA LEU A 271 -23.13 12.18 -25.97
C LEU A 271 -24.06 11.38 -26.89
N ASP A 272 -23.61 11.09 -28.12
CA ASP A 272 -24.31 10.22 -29.09
C ASP A 272 -24.07 8.71 -28.85
N GLU A 273 -23.33 8.33 -27.81
CA GLU A 273 -22.91 6.94 -27.51
C GLU A 273 -22.09 6.26 -28.61
N LYS A 274 -21.43 7.06 -29.45
CA LYS A 274 -20.59 6.60 -30.57
C LYS A 274 -19.15 6.39 -30.12
N VAL A 275 -18.62 5.22 -30.45
CA VAL A 275 -17.23 4.83 -30.16
C VAL A 275 -16.30 5.33 -31.25
N THR A 276 -15.11 5.77 -30.86
CA THR A 276 -14.00 6.05 -31.78
C THR A 276 -13.09 4.84 -31.87
N PRO A 277 -12.80 4.32 -33.08
CA PRO A 277 -12.01 3.11 -33.25
C PRO A 277 -10.55 3.29 -32.81
N ASP A 278 -9.86 2.16 -32.62
CA ASP A 278 -8.47 2.15 -32.21
C ASP A 278 -7.55 2.81 -33.25
N CYS A 279 -6.78 3.81 -32.79
CA CYS A 279 -5.88 4.58 -33.63
C CYS A 279 -4.68 3.80 -34.18
N ARG A 280 -4.48 2.53 -33.81
CA ARG A 280 -3.50 1.62 -34.42
C ARG A 280 -3.96 1.09 -35.78
N ASN A 281 -5.27 0.96 -35.96
CA ASN A 281 -5.87 0.47 -37.19
C ASN A 281 -6.08 1.64 -38.16
N ASN A 282 -6.78 2.69 -37.73
CA ASN A 282 -7.10 3.86 -38.56
C ASN A 282 -6.78 5.14 -37.81
N CYS A 283 -6.15 6.14 -38.46
CA CYS A 283 -5.87 7.41 -37.79
C CYS A 283 -7.17 8.14 -37.46
N CYS A 284 -7.31 8.63 -36.22
CA CYS A 284 -8.52 9.31 -35.76
C CYS A 284 -8.46 10.85 -35.93
N GLY A 285 -7.34 11.38 -36.45
CA GLY A 285 -7.19 12.82 -36.70
C GLY A 285 -7.11 13.67 -35.43
N CYS A 286 -6.47 13.16 -34.36
CA CYS A 286 -6.38 13.89 -33.10
C CYS A 286 -5.49 15.13 -33.15
N GLY A 287 -4.63 15.25 -34.16
CA GLY A 287 -3.67 16.36 -34.32
C GLY A 287 -2.25 16.04 -33.84
N LEU A 288 -2.04 14.87 -33.23
CA LEU A 288 -0.70 14.39 -32.93
C LEU A 288 0.02 13.99 -34.22
N GLU A 289 1.22 14.52 -34.41
CA GLU A 289 2.14 14.19 -35.51
C GLU A 289 2.81 12.82 -35.25
N CYS A 290 2.00 11.76 -35.26
CA CYS A 290 2.49 10.40 -35.06
C CYS A 290 3.42 10.02 -36.22
N LYS A 291 4.64 9.55 -35.93
CA LYS A 291 5.56 9.04 -36.94
C LYS A 291 4.92 7.89 -37.73
N ASP A 292 5.24 7.80 -39.02
CA ASP A 292 4.71 6.77 -39.92
C ASP A 292 4.85 5.36 -39.33
N ARG A 293 3.72 4.63 -39.34
CA ARG A 293 3.53 3.33 -38.67
C ARG A 293 4.38 2.18 -39.23
N GLU A 294 5.21 2.41 -40.25
CA GLU A 294 6.03 1.34 -40.84
C GLU A 294 7.16 0.87 -39.92
N THR A 295 7.65 1.73 -39.01
CA THR A 295 8.81 1.39 -38.16
C THR A 295 8.46 0.67 -36.86
N ASP A 296 7.19 0.64 -36.44
CA ASP A 296 6.76 0.04 -35.15
C ASP A 296 6.06 -1.33 -35.31
N LYS A 297 5.94 -1.83 -36.54
CA LYS A 297 5.59 -3.25 -36.82
C LYS A 297 6.72 -4.22 -36.51
N GLN A 298 7.81 -3.78 -35.86
CA GLN A 298 8.65 -4.70 -35.13
C GLN A 298 7.85 -5.23 -33.93
N LYS A 299 7.00 -6.24 -34.18
CA LYS A 299 6.80 -7.30 -33.20
C LYS A 299 8.22 -7.61 -32.72
N ILE A 300 8.54 -7.25 -31.49
CA ILE A 300 9.81 -7.67 -30.88
C ILE A 300 9.80 -9.18 -31.06
N ASP A 301 10.57 -9.67 -32.02
CA ASP A 301 10.59 -11.08 -32.30
C ASP A 301 11.13 -11.70 -31.01
N SER A 302 10.40 -12.68 -30.49
CA SER A 302 10.82 -13.46 -29.33
C SER A 302 12.24 -14.03 -29.49
N GLN A 303 12.77 -14.07 -30.72
CA GLN A 303 14.15 -14.43 -31.05
C GLN A 303 15.20 -13.32 -30.84
N THR A 304 14.81 -12.03 -30.89
CA THR A 304 15.75 -10.89 -30.76
C THR A 304 16.11 -10.52 -29.32
N ILE A 305 15.35 -11.00 -28.33
CA ILE A 305 15.73 -10.81 -26.93
C ILE A 305 16.82 -11.83 -26.62
N ARG A 306 18.07 -11.36 -26.53
CA ARG A 306 19.19 -12.15 -26.02
C ARG A 306 18.75 -12.82 -24.73
N GLN A 307 18.58 -14.15 -24.75
CA GLN A 307 18.46 -14.88 -23.52
C GLN A 307 19.74 -14.61 -22.72
N PRO A 308 19.66 -14.33 -21.41
CA PRO A 308 20.84 -14.19 -20.60
C PRO A 308 21.70 -15.46 -20.78
N ASN A 309 22.88 -15.32 -21.38
CA ASN A 309 23.88 -16.37 -21.34
C ASN A 309 24.35 -16.46 -19.88
N GLY A 310 24.01 -17.57 -19.24
CA GLY A 310 24.41 -17.92 -17.89
C GLY A 310 23.45 -19.01 -17.42
N GLN A 311 23.83 -20.29 -17.31
CA GLN A 311 24.89 -20.74 -16.39
C GLN A 311 25.01 -19.79 -15.20
N THR A 312 23.89 -19.52 -14.52
CA THR A 312 24.00 -19.38 -13.08
C THR A 312 24.42 -20.76 -12.58
N ASP A 313 25.67 -20.84 -12.10
CA ASP A 313 26.22 -22.03 -11.48
C ASP A 313 25.16 -22.62 -10.55
N ARG A 314 24.56 -23.72 -10.99
CA ARG A 314 23.68 -24.53 -10.16
C ARG A 314 24.56 -25.21 -9.12
N ARG A 315 24.87 -24.50 -8.04
CA ARG A 315 25.06 -25.17 -6.75
C ARG A 315 23.69 -25.60 -6.23
N THR A 316 23.05 -26.51 -6.96
CA THR A 316 22.10 -27.42 -6.34
C THR A 316 22.95 -28.45 -5.60
N ASP A 317 23.42 -28.08 -4.41
CA ASP A 317 23.86 -29.05 -3.41
C ASP A 317 22.62 -29.82 -2.94
N ASN A 318 22.18 -30.75 -3.78
CA ASN A 318 21.06 -31.65 -3.54
C ASN A 318 21.47 -32.86 -2.68
N ASN A 319 22.64 -32.83 -2.04
CA ASN A 319 23.21 -33.97 -1.32
C ASN A 319 23.62 -33.68 0.13
N ASN A 320 22.91 -32.79 0.83
CA ASN A 320 22.95 -32.80 2.29
C ASN A 320 21.55 -32.60 2.88
N LYS A 321 21.21 -33.48 3.83
CA LYS A 321 19.95 -33.47 4.57
C LYS A 321 19.76 -32.08 5.23
N ASN A 322 19.04 -31.20 4.55
CA ASN A 322 18.69 -29.86 5.03
C ASN A 322 17.80 -29.98 6.27
N VAL A 323 18.38 -29.95 7.46
CA VAL A 323 17.62 -29.75 8.69
C VAL A 323 17.48 -28.24 8.88
N PRO A 324 16.33 -27.58 8.64
CA PRO A 324 16.25 -26.12 8.77
C PRO A 324 16.75 -25.67 10.14
N ALA A 325 17.80 -24.86 10.19
CA ALA A 325 18.30 -24.29 11.43
C ALA A 325 17.58 -22.95 11.69
N LYS A 326 17.53 -22.52 12.95
CA LYS A 326 16.97 -21.24 13.33
C LYS A 326 18.11 -20.40 13.88
N MET A 327 18.33 -19.21 13.33
CA MET A 327 19.33 -18.26 13.80
C MET A 327 18.63 -17.20 14.64
N ARG A 328 19.07 -17.01 15.88
CA ARG A 328 18.69 -15.87 16.73
C ARG A 328 19.71 -14.77 16.54
N VAL A 329 19.23 -13.56 16.31
CA VAL A 329 20.07 -12.42 15.96
C VAL A 329 19.76 -11.27 16.91
N ASN A 330 20.78 -10.76 17.59
CA ASN A 330 20.75 -9.53 18.35
C ASN A 330 21.16 -8.38 17.43
N PHE A 331 20.39 -7.30 17.41
CA PHE A 331 20.65 -6.12 16.61
C PHE A 331 20.32 -4.83 17.36
N SER A 332 20.87 -3.72 16.89
CA SER A 332 20.52 -2.38 17.33
C SER A 332 19.81 -1.60 16.22
N LYS A 333 18.94 -0.67 16.64
CA LYS A 333 18.14 0.25 15.82
C LYS A 333 18.24 1.65 16.44
N THR A 334 19.02 2.52 15.83
CA THR A 334 19.40 3.84 16.35
C THR A 334 19.33 4.93 15.27
N GLY A 335 19.52 6.19 15.67
CA GLY A 335 19.52 7.33 14.77
C GLY A 335 18.20 7.47 14.02
N ARG A 336 18.26 7.80 12.72
CA ARG A 336 17.05 7.96 11.88
C ARG A 336 16.23 6.67 11.75
N MET A 337 16.85 5.50 11.96
CA MET A 337 16.15 4.22 11.84
C MET A 337 15.07 4.04 12.91
N ARG A 338 15.13 4.77 14.05
CA ARG A 338 14.11 4.74 15.12
C ARG A 338 12.69 5.04 14.63
N TYR A 339 12.56 5.82 13.55
CA TYR A 339 11.28 6.18 12.94
C TYR A 339 10.68 5.11 12.04
N LEU A 340 11.43 4.06 11.69
CA LEU A 340 10.87 2.93 10.98
C LEU A 340 9.83 2.22 11.86
N SER A 341 8.65 2.05 11.30
CA SER A 341 7.64 1.13 11.83
C SER A 341 8.17 -0.31 11.82
N HIS A 342 7.49 -1.21 12.53
CA HIS A 342 7.87 -2.61 12.56
C HIS A 342 7.95 -3.23 11.15
N ASN A 343 6.96 -2.97 10.29
CA ASN A 343 6.93 -3.49 8.93
C ASN A 343 8.09 -2.97 8.07
N GLU A 344 8.47 -1.71 8.21
CA GLU A 344 9.57 -1.11 7.46
C GLU A 344 10.93 -1.62 7.93
N LEU A 345 11.09 -1.88 9.23
CA LEU A 345 12.26 -2.57 9.78
C LEU A 345 12.40 -3.97 9.18
N MET A 346 11.32 -4.76 9.19
CA MET A 346 11.29 -6.09 8.59
C MET A 346 11.70 -6.05 7.11
N LEU A 347 11.14 -5.10 6.34
CA LEU A 347 11.47 -4.93 4.93
C LEU A 347 12.93 -4.51 4.73
N SER A 348 13.47 -3.66 5.61
CA SER A 348 14.87 -3.20 5.54
C SER A 348 15.84 -4.35 5.78
N ILE A 349 15.61 -5.15 6.83
CA ILE A 349 16.42 -6.35 7.11
C ILE A 349 16.28 -7.37 5.97
N PHE A 350 15.07 -7.57 5.44
CA PHE A 350 14.86 -8.49 4.32
C PHE A 350 15.59 -8.06 3.04
N ARG A 351 15.59 -6.75 2.73
CA ARG A 351 16.35 -6.21 1.60
C ARG A 351 17.85 -6.39 1.81
N ALA A 352 18.35 -6.17 3.03
CA ALA A 352 19.75 -6.40 3.36
C ALA A 352 20.13 -7.89 3.25
N LEU A 353 19.32 -8.82 3.77
CA LEU A 353 19.50 -10.26 3.59
C LEU A 353 19.58 -10.67 2.11
N LYS A 354 18.72 -10.08 1.27
CA LYS A 354 18.75 -10.31 -0.19
C LYS A 354 20.03 -9.80 -0.84
N ARG A 355 20.45 -8.56 -0.55
CA ARG A 355 21.70 -8.00 -1.11
C ARG A 355 22.94 -8.77 -0.64
N ALA A 356 22.90 -9.22 0.61
CA ALA A 356 23.95 -10.03 1.22
C ALA A 356 24.00 -11.45 0.64
N ASN A 357 23.07 -11.86 -0.24
CA ASN A 357 22.91 -13.22 -0.75
C ASN A 357 22.79 -14.28 0.36
N ILE A 358 22.17 -13.92 1.49
CA ILE A 358 21.97 -14.83 2.61
C ILE A 358 20.73 -15.69 2.33
N PRO A 359 20.86 -17.03 2.25
CA PRO A 359 19.74 -17.91 1.98
C PRO A 359 18.83 -18.01 3.22
N ILE A 360 17.52 -17.94 3.00
CA ILE A 360 16.53 -17.99 4.09
C ILE A 360 15.40 -18.99 3.79
N THR A 361 14.78 -19.50 4.83
CA THR A 361 13.63 -20.40 4.74
C THR A 361 12.33 -19.62 4.55
N TYR A 362 11.46 -20.10 3.68
CA TYR A 362 10.14 -19.51 3.42
C TYR A 362 9.00 -20.37 3.97
N SER A 363 7.83 -19.77 4.21
CA SER A 363 6.61 -20.47 4.56
C SER A 363 6.07 -21.31 3.41
N ALA A 364 5.39 -22.41 3.73
CA ALA A 364 4.69 -23.22 2.74
C ALA A 364 3.28 -22.65 2.54
N GLY A 365 2.99 -22.10 1.37
CA GLY A 365 1.67 -21.51 1.07
C GLY A 365 1.62 -20.80 -0.29
N PHE A 366 0.44 -20.29 -0.67
CA PHE A 366 0.24 -19.55 -1.94
C PHE A 366 1.11 -18.28 -2.06
N HIS A 367 1.59 -17.79 -0.93
CA HIS A 367 2.42 -16.60 -0.77
C HIS A 367 3.57 -16.95 0.18
N PRO A 368 4.70 -17.48 -0.32
CA PRO A 368 5.85 -17.78 0.52
C PRO A 368 6.38 -16.49 1.13
N HIS A 369 6.40 -16.42 2.45
CA HIS A 369 6.97 -15.32 3.22
C HIS A 369 8.19 -15.82 3.99
N PRO A 370 9.23 -15.00 4.19
CA PRO A 370 10.35 -15.33 5.05
C PRO A 370 9.87 -15.85 6.42
N LYS A 371 10.39 -16.99 6.87
CA LYS A 371 10.14 -17.48 8.23
C LYS A 371 11.01 -16.70 9.21
N MET A 372 10.49 -15.57 9.64
CA MET A 372 11.14 -14.65 10.56
C MET A 372 10.15 -14.25 11.66
N SER A 373 10.63 -14.19 12.90
CA SER A 373 9.87 -13.73 14.05
C SER A 373 10.69 -12.73 14.81
N PHE A 374 10.11 -11.60 15.19
CA PHE A 374 10.78 -10.59 16.01
C PHE A 374 10.36 -10.74 17.47
N GLY A 375 11.17 -10.21 18.37
CA GLY A 375 10.75 -9.95 19.74
C GLY A 375 9.68 -8.86 19.83
N PRO A 376 9.31 -8.46 21.05
CA PRO A 376 8.30 -7.44 21.29
C PRO A 376 8.57 -6.16 20.50
N ALA A 377 7.55 -5.69 19.78
CA ALA A 377 7.70 -4.57 18.87
C ALA A 377 8.19 -3.30 19.60
N LEU A 378 9.19 -2.64 19.02
CA LEU A 378 9.66 -1.35 19.46
C LEU A 378 8.75 -0.25 18.92
N ALA A 379 8.33 0.69 19.77
CA ALA A 379 7.49 1.80 19.35
C ALA A 379 8.25 2.74 18.40
N ALA A 380 7.55 3.36 17.43
CA ALA A 380 8.16 4.33 16.54
C ALA A 380 8.71 5.53 17.35
N GLY A 381 9.89 6.01 16.98
CA GLY A 381 10.60 7.08 17.70
C GLY A 381 11.58 6.57 18.77
N VAL A 382 11.47 5.30 19.20
CA VAL A 382 12.34 4.72 20.21
C VAL A 382 13.54 4.04 19.55
N GLU A 383 14.73 4.25 20.12
CA GLU A 383 15.94 3.49 19.75
C GLU A 383 15.99 2.16 20.51
N GLY A 384 16.46 1.09 19.88
CA GLY A 384 16.64 -0.21 20.52
C GLY A 384 18.10 -0.62 20.47
N LEU A 385 18.71 -0.90 21.62
CA LEU A 385 20.12 -1.26 21.68
C LEU A 385 20.37 -2.77 21.65
N ASN A 386 19.44 -3.57 22.16
CA ASN A 386 19.52 -5.04 22.18
C ASN A 386 18.17 -5.63 21.78
N GLU A 387 17.89 -5.60 20.49
CA GLU A 387 16.67 -6.10 19.88
C GLU A 387 16.91 -7.45 19.24
N TYR A 388 15.87 -8.28 19.15
CA TYR A 388 16.03 -9.65 18.67
C TYR A 388 15.07 -10.01 17.56
N PHE A 389 15.57 -10.79 16.61
CA PHE A 389 14.76 -11.56 15.70
C PHE A 389 15.32 -12.96 15.53
N ASP A 390 14.44 -13.90 15.24
CA ASP A 390 14.79 -15.24 14.82
C ASP A 390 14.48 -15.40 13.34
N ILE A 391 15.35 -16.09 12.60
CA ILE A 391 15.17 -16.37 11.17
C ILE A 391 15.51 -17.83 10.86
N GLY A 392 14.69 -18.46 10.01
CA GLY A 392 15.00 -19.79 9.50
C GLY A 392 16.05 -19.72 8.38
N ILE A 393 17.14 -20.47 8.51
CA ILE A 393 18.21 -20.55 7.51
C ILE A 393 18.49 -22.01 7.12
N PRO A 394 18.96 -22.27 5.89
CA PRO A 394 19.56 -23.56 5.56
C PRO A 394 20.92 -23.70 6.28
N VAL A 395 21.31 -24.93 6.65
CA VAL A 395 22.34 -25.26 7.66
C VAL A 395 23.75 -24.72 7.39
N ILE A 396 24.06 -24.27 6.17
CA ILE A 396 25.43 -24.09 5.68
C ILE A 396 26.02 -22.71 6.05
N MET A 397 25.60 -22.07 7.14
CA MET A 397 26.05 -20.71 7.47
C MET A 397 26.44 -20.55 8.93
N SER A 398 27.67 -20.09 9.17
CA SER A 398 28.13 -19.75 10.52
C SER A 398 27.51 -18.43 11.00
N PRO A 399 27.32 -18.24 12.32
CA PRO A 399 26.77 -16.98 12.83
C PRO A 399 27.64 -15.75 12.58
N SER A 400 28.97 -15.91 12.51
CA SER A 400 29.89 -14.82 12.16
C SER A 400 29.73 -14.40 10.70
N ASP A 401 29.76 -15.34 9.75
CA ASP A 401 29.55 -15.06 8.31
C ASP A 401 28.20 -14.39 8.07
N PHE A 402 27.14 -14.87 8.74
CA PHE A 402 25.83 -14.25 8.68
C PHE A 402 25.86 -12.79 9.12
N SER A 403 26.50 -12.51 10.27
CA SER A 403 26.53 -11.17 10.87
C SER A 403 27.33 -10.19 10.02
N ASP A 404 28.51 -10.61 9.54
CA ASP A 404 29.41 -9.76 8.75
C ASP A 404 28.77 -9.38 7.41
N ARG A 405 28.22 -10.36 6.69
CA ARG A 405 27.55 -10.13 5.40
C ARG A 405 26.30 -9.29 5.55
N LEU A 406 25.52 -9.50 6.62
CA LEU A 406 24.32 -8.70 6.84
C LEU A 406 24.69 -7.26 7.24
N ASN A 407 25.69 -7.05 8.09
CA ASN A 407 26.17 -5.73 8.48
C ASN A 407 26.73 -4.92 7.31
N ALA A 408 27.41 -5.57 6.36
CA ALA A 408 27.90 -4.91 5.14
C ALA A 408 26.77 -4.31 4.29
N GLU A 409 25.55 -4.83 4.43
CA GLU A 409 24.39 -4.43 3.65
C GLU A 409 23.35 -3.63 4.44
N LEU A 410 23.48 -3.52 5.77
CA LEU A 410 22.54 -2.76 6.58
C LEU A 410 22.76 -1.25 6.43
N PRO A 411 21.68 -0.44 6.41
CA PRO A 411 21.82 1.01 6.41
C PRO A 411 22.35 1.51 7.76
N GLU A 412 22.92 2.72 7.76
CA GLU A 412 23.34 3.41 8.98
C GLU A 412 22.19 3.46 10.01
N GLY A 413 22.50 3.15 11.27
CA GLY A 413 21.53 3.05 12.36
C GLY A 413 20.93 1.65 12.55
N LEU A 414 21.19 0.68 11.67
CA LEU A 414 20.92 -0.74 11.93
C LEU A 414 22.24 -1.52 12.00
N LYS A 415 22.42 -2.32 13.05
CA LYS A 415 23.64 -3.13 13.20
C LYS A 415 23.35 -4.45 13.89
N ILE A 416 23.80 -5.55 13.31
CA ILE A 416 23.85 -6.87 13.96
C ILE A 416 24.98 -6.86 14.99
N LEU A 417 24.63 -7.19 16.22
CA LEU A 417 25.55 -7.24 17.36
C LEU A 417 26.07 -8.66 17.59
N SER A 418 25.18 -9.65 17.50
CA SER A 418 25.55 -11.06 17.59
C SER A 418 24.51 -11.94 16.90
N ALA A 419 24.89 -13.17 16.55
CA ALA A 419 24.00 -14.19 16.05
C ALA A 419 24.37 -15.55 16.65
N ALA A 420 23.37 -16.42 16.86
CA ALA A 420 23.56 -17.75 17.39
C ALA A 420 22.58 -18.75 16.76
N LEU A 421 23.04 -19.97 16.49
CA LEU A 421 22.16 -21.07 16.08
C LEU A 421 21.38 -21.55 17.30
N ILE A 422 20.05 -21.64 17.16
CA ILE A 422 19.14 -22.11 18.20
C ILE A 422 18.33 -23.32 17.72
N SER A 423 17.87 -24.12 18.68
CA SER A 423 17.00 -25.27 18.39
C SER A 423 15.63 -24.81 17.87
N LYS A 424 14.94 -25.66 17.10
CA LYS A 424 13.55 -25.36 16.66
C LYS A 424 12.56 -25.36 17.82
N SER A 425 12.87 -26.11 18.89
CA SER A 425 12.08 -26.21 20.11
C SER A 425 12.27 -25.03 21.06
N GLU A 426 13.22 -24.13 20.76
CA GLU A 426 13.47 -22.94 21.56
C GLU A 426 12.22 -22.06 21.64
N ARG A 427 11.98 -21.46 22.81
CA ARG A 427 10.83 -20.59 23.04
C ARG A 427 10.82 -19.43 22.04
N SER A 428 9.61 -19.00 21.65
CA SER A 428 9.46 -17.84 20.78
C SER A 428 9.95 -16.58 21.49
N LEU A 429 10.45 -15.60 20.73
CA LEU A 429 10.95 -14.35 21.32
C LEU A 429 9.86 -13.60 22.12
N ASN A 430 8.60 -13.73 21.72
CA ASN A 430 7.47 -13.09 22.43
C ASN A 430 7.13 -13.78 23.76
N ASP A 431 7.44 -15.08 23.89
CA ASP A 431 7.30 -15.81 25.15
C ASP A 431 8.55 -15.66 26.03
N LEU A 432 9.70 -15.40 25.40
CA LEU A 432 10.98 -15.24 26.08
C LEU A 432 11.09 -13.90 26.79
N PHE A 433 10.54 -12.83 26.21
CA PHE A 433 10.65 -11.49 26.76
C PHE A 433 9.34 -11.00 27.34
N SER A 434 9.40 -10.58 28.60
CA SER A 434 8.29 -10.01 29.36
C SER A 434 8.64 -8.69 30.03
N SER A 435 9.93 -8.35 30.12
CA SER A 435 10.39 -7.14 30.80
C SER A 435 11.36 -6.34 29.93
N TYR A 436 11.35 -5.03 30.11
CA TYR A 436 11.91 -4.05 29.19
C TYR A 436 12.60 -2.95 29.99
N GLU A 437 13.87 -2.70 29.71
CA GLU A 437 14.61 -1.61 30.32
C GLU A 437 14.76 -0.44 29.35
N TYR A 438 14.39 0.76 29.80
CA TYR A 438 14.44 1.98 29.02
C TYR A 438 15.27 3.06 29.71
N GLU A 439 15.93 3.87 28.89
CA GLU A 439 16.45 5.19 29.25
C GLU A 439 15.60 6.25 28.57
N VAL A 440 15.03 7.15 29.37
CA VAL A 440 14.23 8.29 28.91
C VAL A 440 14.97 9.56 29.28
N THR A 441 15.23 10.43 28.32
CA THR A 441 15.84 11.75 28.59
C THR A 441 14.77 12.67 29.17
N ILE A 442 14.93 13.10 30.41
CA ILE A 442 13.93 13.93 31.11
C ILE A 442 14.52 15.27 31.54
N ASP A 443 13.64 16.25 31.74
CA ASP A 443 13.97 17.49 32.43
C ASP A 443 13.70 17.36 33.94
N ASN A 444 14.32 18.22 34.75
CA ASN A 444 14.18 18.18 36.21
C ASN A 444 12.75 18.50 36.69
N SER A 445 11.88 19.08 35.84
CA SER A 445 10.50 19.40 36.24
C SER A 445 9.62 18.15 36.35
N LEU A 446 10.02 17.04 35.72
CA LEU A 446 9.28 15.77 35.73
C LEU A 446 9.55 14.91 36.98
N GLU A 447 10.56 15.23 37.79
CA GLU A 447 10.95 14.43 38.96
C GLU A 447 9.79 14.23 39.95
N ASN A 448 9.08 15.31 40.30
CA ASN A 448 7.93 15.23 41.19
C ASN A 448 6.80 14.37 40.61
N LYS A 449 6.55 14.45 39.31
CA LYS A 449 5.50 13.67 38.64
C LYS A 449 5.84 12.17 38.61
N ILE A 450 7.09 11.84 38.34
CA ILE A 450 7.59 10.44 38.37
C ILE A 450 7.43 9.86 39.77
N ASN A 451 7.86 10.59 40.80
CA ASN A 451 7.75 10.15 42.20
C ASN A 451 6.28 9.98 42.62
N SER A 452 5.41 10.93 42.27
CA SER A 452 3.96 10.83 42.51
C SER A 452 3.35 9.61 41.82
N PHE A 453 3.69 9.37 40.56
CA PHE A 453 3.21 8.19 39.81
C PHE A 453 3.66 6.88 40.48
N MET A 454 4.91 6.80 40.95
CA MET A 454 5.43 5.60 41.60
C MET A 454 4.72 5.30 42.93
N GLY A 455 4.20 6.32 43.62
CA GLY A 455 3.41 6.19 44.84
C GLY A 455 1.94 5.82 44.65
N LEU A 456 1.44 5.75 43.41
CA LEU A 456 0.08 5.29 43.12
C LEU A 456 -0.06 3.79 43.39
N GLU A 457 -1.21 3.39 43.94
CA GLU A 457 -1.60 1.97 44.04
C GLU A 457 -2.11 1.42 42.70
N SER A 458 -2.79 2.26 41.91
CA SER A 458 -3.35 1.90 40.60
C SER A 458 -3.35 3.10 39.64
N CYS A 459 -3.24 2.83 38.34
CA CYS A 459 -3.35 3.82 37.28
C CYS A 459 -4.10 3.21 36.08
N LEU A 460 -5.38 3.56 35.92
CA LEU A 460 -6.25 2.99 34.90
C LEU A 460 -6.16 3.77 33.59
N VAL A 461 -5.94 3.07 32.48
CA VAL A 461 -6.00 3.62 31.12
C VAL A 461 -6.96 2.83 30.23
N GLU A 462 -7.67 3.53 29.35
CA GLU A 462 -8.57 2.91 28.40
C GLU A 462 -7.82 2.37 27.19
N ARG A 463 -7.99 1.07 26.91
CA ARG A 463 -7.67 0.46 25.62
C ARG A 463 -8.98 0.12 24.93
N LYS A 464 -9.01 0.14 23.59
CA LYS A 464 -10.23 -0.02 22.74
C LYS A 464 -11.35 -0.95 23.23
N ASN A 465 -11.02 -2.05 23.93
CA ASN A 465 -11.99 -3.05 24.40
C ASN A 465 -11.91 -3.35 25.91
N LYS A 466 -11.08 -2.64 26.69
CA LYS A 466 -10.93 -2.85 28.15
C LYS A 466 -10.17 -1.72 28.82
N THR A 467 -10.49 -1.45 30.08
CA THR A 467 -9.64 -0.66 30.97
C THR A 467 -8.53 -1.55 31.54
N VAL A 468 -7.33 -1.00 31.64
CA VAL A 468 -6.15 -1.70 32.14
C VAL A 468 -5.48 -0.85 33.21
N ASP A 469 -5.12 -1.48 34.33
CA ASP A 469 -4.19 -0.88 35.28
C ASP A 469 -2.74 -1.04 34.79
N ILE A 470 -2.08 0.09 34.54
CA ILE A 470 -0.69 0.14 34.07
C ILE A 470 0.31 0.38 35.20
N ARG A 471 -0.13 0.74 36.41
CA ARG A 471 0.81 0.97 37.51
C ARG A 471 1.63 -0.28 37.82
N PRO A 472 1.06 -1.50 37.94
CA PRO A 472 1.84 -2.73 38.20
C PRO A 472 2.88 -3.08 37.12
N MET A 473 2.81 -2.44 35.94
CA MET A 473 3.78 -2.66 34.86
C MET A 473 5.08 -1.89 35.05
N VAL A 474 5.15 -0.93 35.99
CA VAL A 474 6.36 -0.16 36.26
C VAL A 474 7.03 -0.72 37.51
N GLU A 475 8.02 -1.59 37.32
CA GLU A 475 8.75 -2.21 38.43
C GLU A 475 9.72 -1.23 39.07
N LYS A 476 10.42 -0.44 38.23
CA LYS A 476 11.44 0.50 38.68
C LYS A 476 11.42 1.78 37.86
N ALA A 477 11.68 2.89 38.53
CA ALA A 477 11.86 4.21 37.93
C ALA A 477 12.92 4.97 38.74
N ASP A 478 14.16 4.96 38.27
CA ASP A 478 15.27 5.66 38.92
C ASP A 478 15.73 6.86 38.09
N ILE A 479 15.87 8.01 38.73
CA ILE A 479 16.40 9.22 38.08
C ILE A 479 17.90 9.32 38.37
N LYS A 480 18.70 9.49 37.32
CA LYS A 480 20.14 9.75 37.38
C LYS A 480 20.46 10.96 36.51
N GLY A 481 20.57 12.14 37.13
CA GLY A 481 20.71 13.39 36.39
C GLY A 481 19.50 13.63 35.49
N SER A 482 19.73 13.88 34.20
CA SER A 482 18.68 14.09 33.20
C SER A 482 18.19 12.80 32.53
N THR A 483 18.37 11.65 33.16
CA THR A 483 17.98 10.35 32.59
C THR A 483 17.16 9.55 33.60
N LEU A 484 15.99 9.12 33.14
CA LEU A 484 15.12 8.21 33.85
C LEU A 484 15.36 6.78 33.34
N HIS A 485 15.78 5.90 34.24
CA HIS A 485 15.90 4.47 34.00
C HIS A 485 14.60 3.78 34.42
N LEU A 486 13.88 3.23 33.43
CA LEU A 486 12.62 2.51 33.66
C LEU A 486 12.82 1.02 33.45
N LEU A 487 12.33 0.22 34.40
CA LEU A 487 12.12 -1.21 34.22
C LEU A 487 10.62 -1.47 34.17
N LEU A 488 10.16 -1.94 33.01
CA LEU A 488 8.76 -2.22 32.75
C LEU A 488 8.54 -3.71 32.55
N SER A 489 7.44 -4.26 33.04
CA SER A 489 7.10 -5.68 32.88
C SER A 489 5.66 -5.88 32.44
N ASP A 490 5.47 -6.88 31.58
CA ASP A 490 4.15 -7.38 31.22
C ASP A 490 3.47 -7.98 32.45
N THR A 491 2.14 -7.89 32.49
CA THR A 491 1.32 -8.62 33.46
C THR A 491 0.61 -9.79 32.76
N ASP A 492 0.10 -10.76 33.53
CA ASP A 492 -0.45 -12.04 33.03
C ASP A 492 -1.43 -11.93 31.85
N LYS A 493 -2.11 -10.78 31.69
CA LYS A 493 -3.10 -10.56 30.62
C LYS A 493 -2.84 -9.31 29.78
N VAL A 494 -1.74 -8.59 30.01
CA VAL A 494 -1.53 -7.30 29.36
C VAL A 494 -0.06 -6.99 29.08
N LYS A 495 0.22 -6.68 27.82
CA LYS A 495 1.52 -6.22 27.35
C LYS A 495 1.75 -4.74 27.64
N VAL A 496 3.00 -4.41 28.00
CA VAL A 496 3.49 -3.04 28.18
C VAL A 496 3.32 -2.21 26.91
N ARG A 497 2.93 -0.95 27.09
CA ARG A 497 2.95 0.06 26.04
C ARG A 497 3.62 1.32 26.59
N LEU A 498 4.90 1.49 26.25
CA LEU A 498 5.78 2.52 26.79
C LEU A 498 5.12 3.89 26.87
N TYR A 499 4.60 4.38 25.75
CA TYR A 499 4.06 5.72 25.71
C TYR A 499 2.80 5.91 26.55
N GLU A 500 1.94 4.89 26.73
CA GLU A 500 0.78 5.00 27.65
C GLU A 500 1.25 5.22 29.10
N ILE A 501 2.36 4.58 29.48
CA ILE A 501 2.97 4.76 30.80
C ILE A 501 3.60 6.14 30.92
N LEU A 502 4.32 6.61 29.90
CA LEU A 502 4.95 7.93 29.93
C LEU A 502 3.92 9.08 29.90
N GLU A 503 2.82 8.94 29.16
CA GLU A 503 1.69 9.89 29.15
C GLU A 503 1.10 10.04 30.55
N ALA A 504 0.82 8.92 31.23
CA ALA A 504 0.28 8.92 32.59
C ALA A 504 1.32 9.40 33.63
N MET A 505 2.58 8.98 33.50
CA MET A 505 3.65 9.31 34.45
C MET A 505 4.09 10.78 34.34
N PHE A 506 4.09 11.35 33.14
CA PHE A 506 4.50 12.75 32.92
C PHE A 506 3.32 13.71 32.86
N GLU A 507 2.09 13.21 32.80
CA GLU A 507 0.87 13.99 32.60
C GLU A 507 1.03 14.94 31.40
N LYS A 508 1.43 14.36 30.26
CA LYS A 508 1.67 15.06 29.00
C LYS A 508 0.91 14.39 27.87
N GLU A 509 0.57 15.18 26.86
CA GLU A 509 -0.09 14.69 25.66
C GLU A 509 0.86 13.80 24.83
N ARG A 510 0.27 12.96 23.99
CA ARG A 510 0.98 11.94 23.22
C ARG A 510 2.15 12.50 22.42
N GLU A 511 1.91 13.60 21.72
CA GLU A 511 2.88 14.24 20.84
C GLU A 511 4.09 14.77 21.61
N GLU A 512 3.87 15.32 22.80
CA GLU A 512 4.95 15.83 23.65
C GLU A 512 5.84 14.69 24.14
N VAL A 513 5.24 13.58 24.57
CA VAL A 513 5.97 12.40 25.03
C VAL A 513 6.75 11.75 23.87
N GLN A 514 6.17 11.70 22.67
CA GLN A 514 6.84 11.16 21.48
C GLN A 514 8.03 12.00 21.00
N ALA A 515 8.10 13.28 21.39
CA ALA A 515 9.24 14.13 21.13
C ALA A 515 10.43 13.82 22.06
N ILE A 516 10.20 13.14 23.19
CA ILE A 516 11.24 12.82 24.17
C ILE A 516 12.15 11.72 23.61
N PRO A 517 13.50 11.88 23.66
CA PRO A 517 14.42 10.83 23.30
C PRO A 517 14.30 9.63 24.26
N VAL A 518 13.98 8.45 23.69
CA VAL A 518 13.89 7.20 24.45
C VAL A 518 14.73 6.11 23.80
N LYS A 519 15.41 5.32 24.63
CA LYS A 519 16.17 4.13 24.24
C LYS A 519 15.70 2.93 25.03
N ARG A 520 15.44 1.80 24.38
CA ARG A 520 15.30 0.49 25.02
C ARG A 520 16.68 -0.15 25.08
N ILE A 521 17.18 -0.31 26.29
CA ILE A 521 18.54 -0.77 26.55
C ILE A 521 18.62 -2.29 26.49
N SER A 522 17.64 -2.99 27.08
CA SER A 522 17.65 -4.46 27.19
C SER A 522 16.24 -5.05 27.32
N LEU A 523 16.16 -6.35 27.05
CA LEU A 523 14.96 -7.18 27.15
C LEU A 523 15.25 -8.36 28.09
N TYR A 524 14.30 -8.70 28.96
CA TYR A 524 14.43 -9.78 29.94
C TYR A 524 13.20 -10.70 29.94
N GLY A 525 13.38 -11.94 30.39
CA GLY A 525 12.31 -12.92 30.55
C GLY A 525 11.90 -13.18 32.00
N TYR A 526 10.62 -13.52 32.21
CA TYR A 526 10.06 -13.86 33.52
C TYR A 526 10.72 -15.13 34.09
N ASN A 527 11.17 -15.09 35.35
CA ASN A 527 11.81 -16.18 36.12
C ASN A 527 13.30 -16.51 35.88
N MET A 528 14.08 -15.68 35.19
CA MET A 528 15.54 -15.87 35.11
C MET A 528 16.25 -14.56 35.43
N ASN A 529 16.64 -14.36 36.70
CA ASN A 529 17.57 -13.33 37.23
C ASN A 529 18.19 -12.44 36.14
N HIS A 530 17.45 -11.46 35.60
CA HIS A 530 17.89 -10.54 34.54
C HIS A 530 19.01 -11.08 33.62
N VAL A 531 18.88 -12.32 33.11
CA VAL A 531 20.01 -12.96 32.42
C VAL A 531 20.10 -12.37 31.02
N LYS A 532 21.14 -11.56 30.81
CA LYS A 532 21.59 -11.09 29.51
C LYS A 532 21.85 -12.34 28.65
N LEU A 533 21.11 -12.50 27.55
CA LEU A 533 21.41 -13.53 26.56
C LEU A 533 22.72 -13.12 25.87
N SER A 534 23.86 -13.48 26.47
CA SER A 534 25.20 -13.33 25.92
C SER A 534 25.40 -14.26 24.75
#